data_AF-A0AAN5CM07-F1
#
_entry.id   AF-A0AAN5CM07-F1
#
_cell.length_a   1.000
_cell.length_b   1.000
_cell.length_c   1.000
_cell.angle_alpha   90.00
_cell.angle_beta   90.00
_cell.angle_gamma   90.00
#
_symmetry.space_group_name_H-M   'P 1'
#
loop_
_entity.id
_entity.type
_entity.pdbx_description
1 polymer ?
#
loop_
_entity_poly.entity_id
_entity_poly.type
_entity_poly.pdbx_seq_one_letter_code
_entity_poly.pdbx_strand_id
1 'polypeptide(L)'
;RLISAVAHKYASPSGILASKYDFLPAAASDKGEIMDATLTTFFAVEPHIRALGITREKGRDLVDAIVSKSLKYPHSMMVVHRDSGKLIGVRLMSEWQRDSKEEVLHIELDEGSTILLSILDNLKSEFWNIRADAKKVLRREIT
;
A
#
# COMPACT_ATOMS: atom_id res chain seq x y z
N ARG A 1 24.79 10.27 -27.84
CA ARG A 1 23.50 9.55 -27.88
C ARG A 1 22.69 10.01 -26.67
N LEU A 2 21.66 10.81 -26.91
CA LEU A 2 20.84 11.47 -25.89
C LEU A 2 19.82 10.49 -25.31
N ILE A 3 19.75 10.38 -23.98
CA ILE A 3 18.61 9.78 -23.27
C ILE A 3 17.72 10.94 -22.85
N SER A 4 16.56 11.05 -23.49
CA SER A 4 15.46 11.91 -23.08
C SER A 4 14.73 11.22 -21.93
N ALA A 5 14.81 11.78 -20.73
CA ALA A 5 13.93 11.41 -19.62
C ALA A 5 12.85 12.49 -19.49
N VAL A 6 11.61 12.11 -19.82
CA VAL A 6 10.42 12.93 -19.66
C VAL A 6 10.14 13.06 -18.16
N ALA A 7 10.44 14.23 -17.60
CA ALA A 7 10.07 14.58 -16.23
C ALA A 7 8.57 14.88 -16.17
N HIS A 8 7.77 13.93 -15.69
CA HIS A 8 6.38 14.19 -15.32
C HIS A 8 6.34 15.08 -14.07
N LYS A 9 6.02 16.35 -14.29
CA LYS A 9 5.90 17.39 -13.28
C LYS A 9 4.57 17.21 -12.55
N TYR A 10 4.54 16.43 -11.48
CA TYR A 10 3.39 16.39 -10.57
C TYR A 10 3.32 17.70 -9.79
N ALA A 11 2.19 18.40 -9.90
CA ALA A 11 1.93 19.65 -9.18
C ALA A 11 1.89 19.38 -7.67
N SER A 12 2.80 20.02 -6.93
CA SER A 12 2.83 20.01 -5.47
C SER A 12 1.70 20.88 -4.91
N PRO A 13 0.89 20.38 -3.96
CA PRO A 13 0.08 21.23 -3.10
C PRO A 13 1.00 21.88 -2.04
N SER A 14 0.84 23.21 -1.87
CA SER A 14 1.41 24.08 -0.82
C SER A 14 2.94 24.07 -0.61
N GLY A 15 3.60 25.08 -1.21
CA GLY A 15 5.05 25.24 -1.37
C GLY A 15 5.93 25.46 -0.13
N ILE A 16 5.56 25.01 1.07
CA ILE A 16 6.43 25.03 2.27
C ILE A 16 6.70 23.62 2.82
N LEU A 17 5.79 22.67 2.64
CA LEU A 17 6.00 21.27 3.05
C LEU A 17 6.67 20.44 1.95
N ALA A 18 6.32 20.67 0.68
CA ALA A 18 6.90 19.94 -0.45
C ALA A 18 8.39 20.26 -0.70
N SER A 19 8.94 21.28 -0.05
CA SER A 19 10.39 21.56 -0.11
C SER A 19 11.22 20.66 0.82
N LYS A 20 10.60 19.98 1.80
CA LYS A 20 11.29 19.12 2.79
C LYS A 20 11.21 17.63 2.47
N TYR A 21 10.33 17.24 1.56
CA TYR A 21 10.05 15.84 1.27
C TYR A 21 10.16 15.55 -0.21
N ASP A 22 10.69 14.37 -0.53
CA ASP A 22 10.66 13.79 -1.86
C ASP A 22 9.60 12.72 -1.95
N PHE A 23 8.89 12.72 -3.08
CA PHE A 23 7.88 11.73 -3.43
C PHE A 23 8.49 10.85 -4.51
N LEU A 24 8.87 9.63 -4.13
CA LEU A 24 9.60 8.71 -4.98
C LEU A 24 8.71 7.51 -5.34
N PRO A 25 8.78 6.97 -6.57
CA PRO A 25 8.16 5.69 -6.87
C PRO A 25 8.72 4.60 -5.96
N ALA A 26 7.85 3.74 -5.42
CA ALA A 26 8.27 2.57 -4.66
C ALA A 26 8.61 1.41 -5.60
N ALA A 27 9.71 0.74 -5.34
CA ALA A 27 10.16 -0.43 -6.08
C ALA A 27 10.25 -1.67 -5.19
N ALA A 28 10.38 -2.85 -5.80
CA ALA A 28 10.53 -4.11 -5.06
C ALA A 28 11.76 -4.14 -4.13
N SER A 29 12.82 -3.38 -4.46
CA SER A 29 14.01 -3.21 -3.61
C SER A 29 13.70 -2.55 -2.27
N ASP A 30 12.63 -1.76 -2.20
CA ASP A 30 12.29 -0.94 -1.04
C ASP A 30 11.40 -1.70 -0.05
N LYS A 31 11.05 -2.96 -0.36
CA LYS A 31 10.11 -3.79 0.42
C LYS A 31 10.44 -3.80 1.90
N GLY A 32 11.71 -3.99 2.27
CA GLY A 32 12.11 -4.08 3.68
C GLY A 32 11.78 -2.81 4.47
N GLU A 33 12.18 -1.64 3.94
CA GLU A 33 11.94 -0.36 4.61
C GLU A 33 10.43 -0.02 4.69
N ILE A 34 9.68 -0.34 3.63
CA ILE A 34 8.22 -0.16 3.59
C ILE A 34 7.52 -1.06 4.61
N MET A 35 7.95 -2.32 4.74
CA MET A 35 7.40 -3.24 5.74
C MET A 35 7.65 -2.71 7.15
N ASP A 36 8.88 -2.29 7.45
CA ASP A 36 9.23 -1.75 8.76
C ASP A 36 8.42 -0.49 9.08
N ALA A 37 8.29 0.45 8.13
CA ALA A 37 7.47 1.65 8.31
C ALA A 37 5.98 1.31 8.55
N THR A 38 5.45 0.32 7.82
CA THR A 38 4.05 -0.10 7.96
C THR A 38 3.79 -0.76 9.31
N LEU A 39 4.64 -1.71 9.71
CA LEU A 39 4.51 -2.40 10.99
C LEU A 39 4.78 -1.49 12.19
N THR A 40 5.63 -0.48 12.04
CA THR A 40 5.95 0.42 13.17
C THR A 40 4.98 1.58 13.29
N THR A 41 4.71 2.28 12.20
CA THR A 41 3.99 3.57 12.21
C THR A 41 2.53 3.38 11.89
N PHE A 42 2.19 2.69 10.80
CA PHE A 42 0.80 2.51 10.37
C PHE A 42 0.02 1.67 11.39
N PHE A 43 0.56 0.54 11.84
CA PHE A 43 -0.09 -0.32 12.86
C PHE A 43 -0.38 0.41 14.18
N ALA A 44 0.43 1.41 14.54
CA ALA A 44 0.24 2.16 15.77
C ALA A 44 -0.96 3.11 15.71
N VAL A 45 -1.40 3.50 14.50
CA VAL A 45 -2.45 4.52 14.29
C VAL A 45 -3.68 4.00 13.58
N GLU A 46 -3.59 2.89 12.83
CA GLU A 46 -4.70 2.34 12.05
C GLU A 46 -5.83 1.83 12.97
N PRO A 47 -7.07 2.33 12.79
CA PRO A 47 -8.18 2.02 13.70
C PRO A 47 -8.54 0.54 13.83
N HIS A 48 -8.56 -0.23 12.74
CA HIS A 48 -8.94 -1.65 12.77
C HIS A 48 -7.87 -2.50 13.45
N ILE A 49 -6.59 -2.28 13.15
CA ILE A 49 -5.44 -2.92 13.80
C ILE A 49 -5.54 -2.71 15.31
N ARG A 50 -5.80 -1.47 15.76
CA ARG A 50 -5.95 -1.15 17.18
C ARG A 50 -7.20 -1.79 17.80
N ALA A 51 -8.33 -1.71 17.12
CA ALA A 51 -9.60 -2.23 17.63
C ALA A 51 -9.61 -3.76 17.75
N LEU A 52 -8.95 -4.44 16.82
CA LEU A 52 -8.86 -5.90 16.76
C LEU A 52 -7.64 -6.45 17.52
N GLY A 53 -6.83 -5.58 18.13
CA GLY A 53 -5.66 -6.00 18.92
C GLY A 53 -4.58 -6.71 18.10
N ILE A 54 -4.47 -6.41 16.80
CA ILE A 54 -3.49 -7.03 15.90
C ILE A 54 -2.11 -6.45 16.25
N THR A 55 -1.20 -7.30 16.70
CA THR A 55 0.18 -6.87 17.03
C THR A 55 1.05 -6.87 15.78
N ARG A 56 2.22 -6.22 15.86
CA ARG A 56 3.18 -6.17 14.75
C ARG A 56 3.64 -7.57 14.33
N GLU A 57 3.86 -8.42 15.32
CA GLU A 57 4.34 -9.79 15.13
C GLU A 57 3.28 -10.62 14.40
N LYS A 58 2.01 -10.49 14.80
CA LYS A 58 0.88 -11.23 14.22
C LYS A 58 0.49 -10.72 12.84
N GLY A 59 0.50 -9.41 12.62
CA GLY A 59 0.15 -8.81 11.34
C GLY A 59 1.28 -8.78 10.31
N ARG A 60 2.47 -9.33 10.64
CA ARG A 60 3.65 -9.29 9.78
C ARG A 60 3.38 -9.92 8.40
N ASP A 61 2.74 -11.08 8.37
CA ASP A 61 2.48 -11.81 7.13
C ASP A 61 1.37 -11.16 6.31
N LEU A 62 0.37 -10.57 6.97
CA LEU A 62 -0.63 -9.72 6.32
C LEU A 62 0.03 -8.51 5.63
N VAL A 63 0.94 -7.83 6.33
CA VAL A 63 1.69 -6.70 5.74
C VAL A 63 2.59 -7.17 4.61
N ASP A 64 3.31 -8.28 4.76
CA ASP A 64 4.16 -8.83 3.70
C ASP A 64 3.35 -9.08 2.42
N ALA A 65 2.17 -9.70 2.56
CA ALA A 65 1.26 -9.95 1.46
C ALA A 65 0.81 -8.64 0.76
N ILE A 66 0.39 -7.65 1.54
CA ILE A 66 -0.08 -6.35 1.01
C ILE A 66 1.06 -5.61 0.30
N VAL A 67 2.24 -5.52 0.93
CA VAL A 67 3.40 -4.83 0.37
C VAL A 67 3.88 -5.54 -0.89
N SER A 68 4.01 -6.87 -0.85
CA SER A 68 4.41 -7.66 -2.01
C SER A 68 3.45 -7.50 -3.18
N LYS A 69 2.13 -7.54 -2.93
CA LYS A 69 1.12 -7.31 -3.97
C LYS A 69 1.22 -5.91 -4.56
N SER A 70 1.47 -4.90 -3.73
CA SER A 70 1.52 -3.49 -4.15
C SER A 70 2.77 -3.16 -4.96
N LEU A 71 3.91 -3.78 -4.64
CA LEU A 71 5.18 -3.54 -5.33
C LEU A 71 5.34 -4.33 -6.64
N LYS A 72 4.37 -5.20 -6.99
CA LYS A 72 4.27 -5.81 -8.33
C LYS A 72 3.96 -4.77 -9.42
N TYR A 73 3.44 -3.60 -9.04
CA TYR A 73 2.95 -2.57 -9.97
C TYR A 73 3.60 -1.20 -9.72
N PRO A 74 3.81 -0.38 -10.76
CA PRO A 74 4.53 0.89 -10.66
C PRO A 74 3.63 2.05 -10.16
N HIS A 75 2.73 1.79 -9.22
CA HIS A 75 1.73 2.77 -8.74
C HIS A 75 1.96 3.23 -7.30
N SER A 76 2.81 2.52 -6.57
CA SER A 76 3.10 2.81 -5.17
C SER A 76 4.14 3.93 -5.05
N MET A 77 4.05 4.71 -3.97
CA MET A 77 4.92 5.86 -3.71
C MET A 77 5.48 5.82 -2.29
N MET A 78 6.71 6.31 -2.14
CA MET A 78 7.36 6.60 -0.88
C MET A 78 7.46 8.11 -0.67
N VAL A 79 7.40 8.53 0.58
CA VAL A 79 7.66 9.91 1.00
C VAL A 79 8.89 9.91 1.89
N VAL A 80 9.94 10.59 1.44
CA VAL A 80 11.25 10.59 2.11
C VAL A 80 11.58 12.01 2.56
N HIS A 81 12.08 12.17 3.78
CA HIS A 81 12.59 13.45 4.25
C HIS A 81 13.95 13.74 3.59
N ARG A 82 14.07 14.87 2.88
CA ARG A 82 15.23 15.20 2.03
C ARG A 82 16.55 15.16 2.78
N ASP A 83 16.62 15.86 3.92
CA ASP A 83 17.91 16.08 4.59
C ASP A 83 18.40 14.83 5.33
N SER A 84 17.47 14.00 5.81
CA SER A 84 17.82 12.79 6.58
C SER A 84 17.78 11.50 5.78
N GLY A 85 17.20 11.53 4.56
CA GLY A 85 16.94 10.35 3.75
C GLY A 85 15.94 9.37 4.37
N LYS A 86 15.24 9.75 5.45
CA LYS A 86 14.37 8.84 6.20
C LYS A 86 13.01 8.69 5.50
N LEU A 87 12.54 7.46 5.31
CA LEU A 87 11.14 7.19 4.93
C LEU A 87 10.18 7.66 6.04
N ILE A 88 9.26 8.54 5.68
CA ILE A 88 8.25 9.10 6.59
C ILE A 88 6.82 8.68 6.26
N GLY A 89 6.59 8.08 5.10
CA GLY A 89 5.28 7.64 4.67
C GLY A 89 5.31 6.85 3.39
N VAL A 90 4.26 6.05 3.17
CA VAL A 90 4.10 5.22 1.99
C VAL A 90 2.66 5.29 1.51
N ARG A 91 2.47 5.20 0.20
CA ARG A 91 1.17 4.96 -0.40
C ARG A 91 1.27 3.70 -1.24
N LEU A 92 0.60 2.66 -0.79
CA LEU A 92 0.64 1.36 -1.45
C LEU A 92 -0.60 1.18 -2.31
N MET A 93 -0.37 0.90 -3.58
CA MET A 93 -1.41 0.71 -4.57
C MET A 93 -1.22 -0.62 -5.29
N SER A 94 -2.32 -1.31 -5.56
CA SER A 94 -2.32 -2.56 -6.31
C SER A 94 -3.33 -2.50 -7.45
N GLU A 95 -3.25 -3.44 -8.38
CA GLU A 95 -4.25 -3.61 -9.42
C GLU A 95 -5.18 -4.78 -9.07
N TRP A 96 -6.48 -4.61 -9.31
CA TRP A 96 -7.49 -5.67 -9.19
C TRP A 96 -8.22 -5.82 -10.50
N GLN A 97 -8.23 -7.04 -11.02
CA GLN A 97 -8.79 -7.36 -12.32
C GLN A 97 -10.02 -8.25 -12.15
N ARG A 98 -11.04 -7.99 -12.95
CA ARG A 98 -12.23 -8.84 -13.00
C ARG A 98 -11.83 -10.25 -13.44
N ASP A 99 -12.39 -11.25 -12.78
CA ASP A 99 -12.15 -12.68 -13.04
C ASP A 99 -10.69 -13.14 -12.85
N SER A 100 -9.80 -12.30 -12.30
CA SER A 100 -8.49 -12.78 -11.88
C SER A 100 -8.67 -13.69 -10.67
N LYS A 101 -8.04 -14.87 -10.70
CA LYS A 101 -7.80 -15.64 -9.48
C LYS A 101 -6.90 -14.78 -8.60
N GLU A 102 -7.46 -14.10 -7.60
CA GLU A 102 -6.60 -13.48 -6.59
C GLU A 102 -5.73 -14.58 -5.98
N GLU A 103 -4.45 -14.28 -5.78
CA GLU A 103 -3.57 -15.17 -5.03
C GLU A 103 -4.22 -15.36 -3.66
N VAL A 104 -4.71 -16.57 -3.39
CA VAL A 104 -5.15 -16.95 -2.06
C VAL A 104 -3.93 -16.83 -1.16
N LEU A 105 -4.02 -15.93 -0.18
CA LEU A 105 -2.96 -15.79 0.79
C LEU A 105 -2.94 -17.07 1.64
N HIS A 106 -1.98 -17.95 1.37
CA HIS A 106 -1.70 -19.11 2.21
C HIS A 106 -0.89 -18.67 3.44
N ILE A 107 -1.48 -17.79 4.25
CA ILE A 107 -0.89 -17.28 5.48
C ILE A 107 -1.78 -17.67 6.65
N GLU A 108 -1.16 -18.11 7.74
CA GLU A 108 -1.87 -18.36 8.99
C GLU A 108 -2.13 -17.01 9.66
N LEU A 109 -3.41 -16.63 9.73
CA LEU A 109 -3.82 -15.35 10.30
C LEU A 109 -4.30 -15.52 11.72
N ASP A 110 -3.99 -14.54 12.57
CA ASP A 110 -4.65 -14.43 13.86
C ASP A 110 -6.13 -14.06 13.68
N GLU A 111 -6.91 -14.22 14.75
CA GLU A 111 -8.35 -13.95 14.77
C GLU A 111 -8.67 -12.51 14.33
N GLY A 112 -7.91 -11.52 14.82
CA GLY A 112 -8.10 -10.12 14.46
C GLY A 112 -7.87 -9.88 12.97
N SER A 113 -6.78 -10.39 12.41
CA SER A 113 -6.49 -10.29 10.98
C SER A 113 -7.56 -10.99 10.13
N THR A 114 -8.09 -12.11 10.58
CA THR A 114 -9.17 -12.86 9.90
C THR A 114 -10.47 -12.05 9.87
N ILE A 115 -10.85 -11.42 10.98
CA ILE A 115 -12.01 -10.53 11.06
C ILE A 115 -11.83 -9.34 10.12
N LEU A 116 -10.65 -8.71 10.13
CA LEU A 116 -10.36 -7.56 9.26
C LEU A 116 -10.51 -7.94 7.78
N LEU A 117 -9.90 -9.04 7.34
CA LEU A 117 -10.02 -9.49 5.96
C LEU A 117 -11.48 -9.79 5.58
N SER A 118 -12.23 -10.43 6.48
CA SER A 118 -13.65 -10.73 6.25
C SER A 118 -14.48 -9.46 6.06
N ILE A 119 -14.24 -8.42 6.86
CA ILE A 119 -14.90 -7.10 6.69
C ILE A 119 -14.55 -6.52 5.32
N LEU A 120 -13.26 -6.52 4.96
CA LEU A 120 -12.79 -5.95 3.71
C LEU A 120 -13.31 -6.71 2.49
N ASP A 121 -13.43 -8.03 2.56
CA ASP A 121 -13.93 -8.86 1.45
C ASP A 121 -15.44 -8.69 1.28
N ASN A 122 -16.19 -8.61 2.39
CA ASN A 122 -17.62 -8.30 2.36
C ASN A 122 -17.90 -6.92 1.76
N LEU A 123 -17.07 -5.93 2.02
CA LEU A 123 -17.21 -4.59 1.41
C LEU A 123 -16.94 -4.59 -0.10
N LYS A 124 -16.19 -5.57 -0.61
CA LYS A 124 -15.77 -5.66 -2.02
C LYS A 124 -16.64 -6.62 -2.84
N SER A 125 -17.40 -7.51 -2.22
CA SER A 125 -18.15 -8.57 -2.90
C SER A 125 -19.05 -8.04 -4.03
N GLU A 126 -19.70 -6.89 -3.79
CA GLU A 126 -20.62 -6.28 -4.75
C GLU A 126 -19.95 -5.32 -5.74
N PHE A 127 -18.65 -5.05 -5.60
CA PHE A 127 -17.97 -4.02 -6.40
C PHE A 127 -18.12 -4.26 -7.90
N TRP A 128 -17.91 -5.50 -8.35
CA TRP A 128 -17.97 -5.85 -9.77
C TRP A 128 -19.39 -5.85 -10.33
N ASN A 129 -20.41 -6.01 -9.48
CA ASN A 129 -21.81 -5.86 -9.87
C ASN A 129 -22.13 -4.38 -10.10
N ILE A 130 -21.66 -3.51 -9.21
CA ILE A 130 -21.86 -2.05 -9.29
C ILE A 130 -21.09 -1.46 -10.48
N ARG A 131 -19.88 -1.94 -10.74
CA ARG A 131 -19.00 -1.48 -11.83
C ARG A 131 -18.86 -2.52 -12.93
N ALA A 132 -19.99 -2.98 -13.46
CA ALA A 132 -20.09 -4.00 -14.52
C ALA A 132 -19.22 -3.68 -15.76
N ASP A 133 -18.99 -2.40 -16.05
CA ASP A 133 -18.18 -1.89 -17.15
C ASP A 133 -16.66 -2.04 -16.94
N ALA A 134 -16.22 -2.08 -15.69
CA ALA A 134 -14.82 -2.10 -15.34
C ALA A 134 -14.22 -3.52 -15.49
N LYS A 135 -13.09 -3.60 -16.19
CA LYS A 135 -12.29 -4.83 -16.31
C LYS A 135 -11.13 -4.87 -15.32
N LYS A 136 -10.64 -3.71 -14.90
CA LYS A 136 -9.48 -3.55 -14.03
C LYS A 136 -9.60 -2.23 -13.28
N VAL A 137 -9.19 -2.24 -12.01
CA VAL A 137 -9.22 -1.06 -11.14
C VAL A 137 -7.93 -0.94 -10.36
N LEU A 138 -7.56 0.29 -10.04
CA LEU A 138 -6.46 0.59 -9.15
C LEU A 138 -7.00 0.67 -7.72
N ARG A 139 -6.43 -0.16 -6.83
CA ARG A 139 -6.77 -0.22 -5.40
C ARG A 139 -5.77 0.57 -4.57
N ARG A 140 -6.27 1.20 -3.52
CA ARG A 140 -5.46 1.72 -2.42
C ARG A 140 -5.43 0.64 -1.35
N GLU A 141 -4.25 0.18 -0.99
CA GLU A 141 -4.08 -0.80 0.08
C GLU A 141 -3.71 -0.11 1.40
N ILE A 142 -2.76 0.85 1.36
CA ILE A 142 -2.31 1.64 2.54
C ILE A 142 -2.09 3.11 2.13
N THR A 143 -2.41 4.06 3.01
CA THR A 143 -2.16 5.51 2.87
C THR A 143 -1.84 6.15 4.22
#